data_AF-A0A7C7IB47-F1
#
_entry.id   AF-A0A7C7IB47-F1
#
_cell.length_a   1.000
_cell.length_b   1.000
_cell.length_c   1.000
_cell.angle_alpha   90.00
_cell.angle_beta   90.00
_cell.angle_gamma   90.00
#
_symmetry.space_group_name_H-M   'P 1'
#
loop_
_entity.id
_entity.type
_entity.pdbx_description
1 polymer ?
#
loop_
_entity_poly.entity_id
_entity_poly.type
_entity_poly.pdbx_seq_one_letter_code
_entity_poly.pdbx_strand_id
1 'polypeptide(L)'
;MISQSCPSLSEALTRFIASKKGGKKAQDGHQELGRFVAWCGRQRNVNDVSPSEVAEYAQHIGLGGVDSALRLNPLKPFLTYLKDEGWIVNGLAAHLRVPRTRKTTGSRSSSSGAFADDDATHLSQEGYDRLVSQVEVLKGERISIVEDIRRAMEDKDFRENAPLEAAKERQGIIESKIRELEADLVSAVVMQTGRRTAQQKAVVGAKLTLKDMNSGKKVVYTLVDVREADASSGKISTVSPVGSALMSRSVGEEVAINVPKGTLNYTIEKIST
;
A
#
# COMPACT_ATOMS: atom_id res chain seq x y z
N MET A 1 26.23 -45.48 -8.26
CA MET A 1 25.18 -44.51 -8.60
C MET A 1 24.93 -43.66 -7.37
N ILE A 2 25.52 -42.46 -7.32
CA ILE A 2 25.46 -41.61 -6.12
C ILE A 2 24.10 -40.91 -6.14
N SER A 3 23.21 -41.29 -5.23
CA SER A 3 22.01 -40.53 -4.90
C SER A 3 22.45 -39.13 -4.48
N GLN A 4 22.39 -38.17 -5.39
CA GLN A 4 22.57 -36.77 -5.05
C GLN A 4 21.36 -36.36 -4.19
N SER A 5 21.55 -36.45 -2.88
CA SER A 5 20.62 -35.90 -1.90
C SER A 5 20.46 -34.42 -2.21
N CYS A 6 19.22 -33.97 -2.37
CA CYS A 6 18.93 -32.57 -2.67
C CYS A 6 19.49 -31.69 -1.54
N PRO A 7 20.44 -30.78 -1.83
CA PRO A 7 21.09 -29.99 -0.79
C PRO A 7 20.10 -29.06 -0.12
N SER A 8 20.44 -28.64 1.11
CA SER A 8 19.71 -27.52 1.73
C SER A 8 19.98 -26.22 0.97
N LEU A 9 19.10 -25.23 1.12
CA LEU A 9 19.28 -23.92 0.50
C LEU A 9 20.61 -23.24 0.89
N SER A 10 21.07 -23.46 2.12
CA SER A 10 22.38 -22.95 2.58
C SER A 10 23.57 -23.63 1.92
N GLU A 11 23.50 -24.94 1.69
CA GLU A 11 24.52 -25.70 0.96
C GLU A 11 24.53 -25.34 -0.52
N ALA A 12 23.35 -25.19 -1.13
CA ALA A 12 23.19 -24.77 -2.51
C ALA A 12 23.77 -23.36 -2.75
N LEU A 13 23.55 -22.43 -1.82
CA LEU A 13 24.16 -21.09 -1.86
C LEU A 13 25.68 -21.17 -1.77
N THR A 14 26.22 -22.00 -0.88
CA THR A 14 27.66 -22.18 -0.73
C THR A 14 28.29 -22.74 -2.01
N ARG A 15 27.65 -23.73 -2.65
CA ARG A 15 28.07 -24.30 -3.94
C ARG A 15 28.01 -23.27 -5.07
N PHE A 16 26.97 -22.44 -5.11
CA PHE A 16 26.83 -21.37 -6.09
C PHE A 16 27.93 -20.31 -5.95
N ILE A 17 28.25 -19.89 -4.72
CA ILE A 17 29.32 -18.93 -4.44
C ILE A 17 30.68 -19.52 -4.83
N ALA A 18 30.93 -20.79 -4.53
CA ALA A 18 32.16 -21.48 -4.91
C ALA A 18 32.33 -21.62 -6.44
N SER A 19 31.22 -21.80 -7.17
CA SER A 19 31.19 -21.86 -8.64
C SER A 19 31.50 -20.50 -9.30
N LYS A 20 31.04 -19.39 -8.71
CA LYS A 20 31.33 -18.02 -9.18
C LYS A 20 32.67 -17.48 -8.67
N LYS A 21 33.76 -18.01 -9.20
CA LYS A 21 35.13 -17.59 -8.87
C LYS A 21 35.41 -16.12 -9.31
N GLY A 22 35.47 -15.20 -8.34
CA GLY A 22 36.28 -13.96 -8.36
C GLY A 22 35.77 -12.75 -9.16
N GLY A 23 35.00 -11.88 -8.51
CA GLY A 23 34.78 -10.51 -8.99
C GLY A 23 34.08 -9.64 -7.95
N LYS A 24 34.55 -8.41 -7.73
CA LYS A 24 34.04 -7.46 -6.71
C LYS A 24 32.52 -7.22 -6.77
N LYS A 25 31.91 -7.36 -7.97
CA LYS A 25 30.45 -7.30 -8.21
C LYS A 25 29.66 -8.52 -7.70
N ALA A 26 30.32 -9.63 -7.38
CA ALA A 26 29.67 -10.82 -6.82
C ALA A 26 29.37 -10.64 -5.33
N GLN A 27 30.19 -9.85 -4.62
CA GLN A 27 30.11 -9.66 -3.16
C GLN A 27 28.82 -8.95 -2.72
N ASP A 28 28.38 -7.91 -3.44
CA ASP A 28 27.13 -7.19 -3.15
C ASP A 28 25.89 -8.07 -3.40
N GLY A 29 25.97 -9.04 -4.30
CA GLY A 29 24.89 -9.99 -4.56
C GLY A 29 24.75 -11.09 -3.52
N HIS A 30 25.85 -11.45 -2.83
CA HIS A 30 25.83 -12.54 -1.84
C HIS A 30 25.00 -12.22 -0.61
N GLN A 31 24.96 -10.95 -0.20
CA GLN A 31 24.14 -10.51 0.93
C GLN A 31 22.64 -10.71 0.65
N GLU A 32 22.19 -10.36 -0.57
CA GLU A 32 20.80 -10.51 -0.99
C GLU A 32 20.40 -11.97 -1.21
N LEU A 33 21.32 -12.80 -1.69
CA LEU A 33 21.12 -14.26 -1.74
C LEU A 33 21.03 -14.88 -0.34
N GLY A 34 21.84 -14.41 0.62
CA GLY A 34 21.77 -14.85 2.02
C GLY A 34 20.45 -14.46 2.68
N ARG A 35 19.90 -13.28 2.38
CA ARG A 35 18.57 -12.84 2.82
C ARG A 35 17.46 -13.72 2.23
N PHE A 36 17.56 -14.07 0.96
CA PHE A 36 16.61 -14.96 0.29
C PHE A 36 16.62 -16.37 0.90
N VAL A 37 17.80 -16.93 1.14
CA VAL A 37 17.95 -18.24 1.77
C VAL A 37 17.47 -18.22 3.23
N ALA A 38 17.64 -17.09 3.94
CA ALA A 38 17.08 -16.93 5.28
C ALA A 38 15.55 -16.87 5.25
N TRP A 39 14.95 -16.21 4.26
CA TRP A 39 13.51 -16.12 4.05
C TRP A 39 12.88 -17.48 3.74
N CYS A 40 13.43 -18.22 2.77
CA CYS A 40 12.91 -19.54 2.38
C CYS A 40 13.21 -20.64 3.44
N GLY A 41 14.12 -20.37 4.37
CA GLY A 41 14.55 -21.30 5.42
C GLY A 41 15.89 -21.98 5.08
N ARG A 42 16.93 -21.67 5.86
CA ARG A 42 18.33 -22.08 5.56
C ARG A 42 18.54 -23.60 5.47
N GLN A 43 17.76 -24.36 6.24
CA GLN A 43 17.87 -25.82 6.36
C GLN A 43 16.88 -26.58 5.46
N ARG A 44 16.01 -25.86 4.75
CA ARG A 44 15.00 -26.46 3.88
C ARG A 44 15.64 -26.94 2.58
N ASN A 45 15.15 -28.06 2.05
CA ASN A 45 15.61 -28.59 0.77
C ASN A 45 15.21 -27.66 -0.37
N VAL A 46 16.07 -27.58 -1.39
CA VAL A 46 15.83 -26.72 -2.56
C VAL A 46 14.52 -27.07 -3.29
N ASN A 47 14.14 -28.36 -3.32
CA ASN A 47 12.95 -28.85 -4.02
C ASN A 47 11.64 -28.38 -3.37
N ASP A 48 11.67 -28.04 -2.09
CA ASP A 48 10.48 -27.61 -1.36
C ASP A 48 10.18 -26.12 -1.59
N VAL A 49 11.07 -25.39 -2.27
CA VAL A 49 10.85 -23.98 -2.59
C VAL A 49 9.81 -23.86 -3.70
N SER A 50 8.67 -23.30 -3.33
CA SER A 50 7.55 -23.10 -4.25
C SER A 50 7.70 -21.82 -5.07
N PRO A 51 7.10 -21.76 -6.28
CA PRO A 51 7.02 -20.53 -7.07
C PRO A 51 6.38 -19.36 -6.31
N SER A 52 5.42 -19.65 -5.42
CA SER A 52 4.71 -18.66 -4.62
C SER A 52 5.64 -17.97 -3.61
N GLU A 53 6.51 -18.71 -2.94
CA GLU A 53 7.47 -18.16 -1.97
C GLU A 53 8.52 -17.27 -2.64
N VAL A 54 8.93 -17.62 -3.86
CA VAL A 54 9.85 -16.80 -4.66
C VAL A 54 9.16 -15.50 -5.12
N ALA A 55 7.88 -15.58 -5.48
CA ALA A 55 7.09 -14.41 -5.84
C ALA A 55 6.84 -13.50 -4.63
N GLU A 56 6.52 -14.08 -3.46
CA GLU A 56 6.30 -13.36 -2.21
C GLU A 56 7.58 -12.64 -1.76
N TYR A 57 8.75 -13.29 -1.86
CA TYR A 57 10.03 -12.62 -1.59
C TYR A 57 10.31 -11.47 -2.57
N ALA A 58 10.01 -11.66 -3.86
CA ALA A 58 10.18 -10.60 -4.86
C ALA A 58 9.24 -9.41 -4.61
N GLN A 59 8.02 -9.66 -4.12
CA GLN A 59 7.08 -8.61 -3.70
C GLN A 59 7.57 -7.92 -2.42
N HIS A 60 7.99 -8.68 -1.41
CA HIS A 60 8.52 -8.15 -0.16
C HIS A 60 9.75 -7.24 -0.38
N ILE A 61 10.65 -7.60 -1.29
CA ILE A 61 11.77 -6.71 -1.68
C ILE A 61 11.32 -5.57 -2.59
N GLY A 62 10.28 -5.78 -3.42
CA GLY A 62 9.68 -4.78 -4.31
C GLY A 62 9.15 -3.54 -3.60
N LEU A 63 8.68 -3.68 -2.37
CA LEU A 63 8.20 -2.59 -1.51
C LEU A 63 9.32 -1.64 -1.03
N GLY A 64 10.60 -2.02 -1.21
CA GLY A 64 11.77 -1.25 -0.76
C GLY A 64 12.25 -0.10 -1.66
N GLY A 65 11.49 0.28 -2.70
CA GLY A 65 11.80 1.41 -3.58
C GLY A 65 12.81 1.12 -4.70
N VAL A 66 13.47 2.17 -5.20
CA VAL A 66 14.24 2.19 -6.48
C VAL A 66 15.34 1.11 -6.59
N ASP A 67 15.77 0.55 -5.47
CA ASP A 67 16.84 -0.47 -5.40
C ASP A 67 16.35 -1.92 -5.52
N SER A 68 15.05 -2.20 -5.53
CA SER A 68 14.51 -3.57 -5.58
C SER A 68 14.97 -4.35 -6.81
N ALA A 69 15.12 -3.66 -7.95
CA ALA A 69 15.67 -4.26 -9.16
C ALA A 69 17.13 -4.68 -8.98
N LEU A 70 17.94 -3.88 -8.27
CA LEU A 70 19.34 -4.20 -7.98
C LEU A 70 19.45 -5.39 -7.02
N ARG A 71 18.53 -5.50 -6.05
CA ARG A 71 18.49 -6.60 -5.06
C ARG A 71 18.02 -7.93 -5.64
N LEU A 72 17.16 -7.91 -6.67
CA LEU A 72 16.63 -9.12 -7.30
C LEU A 72 17.43 -9.61 -8.51
N ASN A 73 18.31 -8.77 -9.06
CA ASN A 73 19.22 -9.16 -10.14
C ASN A 73 20.16 -10.34 -9.77
N PRO A 74 20.75 -10.39 -8.56
CA PRO A 74 21.58 -11.53 -8.10
C PRO A 74 20.80 -12.84 -7.93
N LEU A 75 19.51 -12.78 -7.62
CA LEU A 75 18.68 -13.98 -7.39
C LEU A 75 18.39 -14.76 -8.67
N LYS A 76 18.28 -14.09 -9.83
CA LYS A 76 17.98 -14.75 -11.11
C LYS A 76 19.05 -15.78 -11.48
N PRO A 77 20.36 -15.46 -11.51
CA PRO A 77 21.42 -16.43 -11.74
C PRO A 77 21.45 -17.58 -10.73
N PHE A 78 21.12 -17.31 -9.46
CA PHE A 78 21.06 -18.34 -8.43
C PHE A 78 19.94 -19.34 -8.69
N LEU A 79 18.71 -18.87 -8.94
CA LEU A 79 17.58 -19.76 -9.25
C LEU A 79 17.76 -20.52 -10.57
N THR A 80 18.40 -19.90 -11.57
CA THR A 80 18.78 -20.61 -12.80
C THR A 80 19.81 -21.70 -12.51
N TYR A 81 20.80 -21.44 -11.66
CA TYR A 81 21.78 -22.45 -11.24
C TYR A 81 21.11 -23.65 -10.54
N LEU A 82 20.13 -23.43 -9.67
CA LEU A 82 19.37 -24.52 -9.03
C LEU A 82 18.63 -25.39 -10.05
N LYS A 83 18.17 -24.80 -11.16
CA LYS A 83 17.51 -25.52 -12.26
C LYS A 83 18.52 -26.30 -13.08
N ASP A 84 19.66 -25.70 -13.41
CA ASP A 84 20.71 -26.32 -14.23
C ASP A 84 21.36 -27.51 -13.51
N GLU A 85 21.46 -27.46 -12.18
CA GLU A 85 21.88 -28.58 -11.32
C GLU A 85 20.79 -29.65 -11.12
N GLY A 86 19.58 -29.42 -11.66
CA GLY A 86 18.46 -30.37 -11.61
C GLY A 86 17.76 -30.47 -10.25
N TRP A 87 17.99 -29.54 -9.32
CA TRP A 87 17.35 -29.54 -8.00
C TRP A 87 15.93 -28.94 -8.05
N ILE A 88 15.61 -28.11 -9.03
CA ILE A 88 14.24 -27.63 -9.24
C ILE A 88 13.74 -28.04 -10.63
N VAL A 89 12.50 -28.54 -10.68
CA VAL A 89 11.83 -28.92 -11.93
C VAL A 89 11.23 -27.69 -12.62
N ASN A 90 10.73 -26.75 -11.81
CA ASN A 90 10.06 -25.54 -12.28
C ASN A 90 11.05 -24.38 -12.34
N GLY A 91 11.00 -23.57 -13.40
CA GLY A 91 11.86 -22.41 -13.58
C GLY A 91 11.50 -21.26 -12.64
N LEU A 92 11.94 -21.33 -11.37
CA LEU A 92 11.63 -20.35 -10.33
C LEU A 92 12.12 -18.92 -10.67
N ALA A 93 13.14 -18.78 -11.52
CA ALA A 93 13.64 -17.48 -11.99
C ALA A 93 12.60 -16.64 -12.74
N ALA A 94 11.60 -17.28 -13.37
CA ALA A 94 10.53 -16.57 -14.08
C ALA A 94 9.57 -15.83 -13.14
N HIS A 95 9.52 -16.24 -11.87
CA HIS A 95 8.63 -15.69 -10.85
C HIS A 95 9.27 -14.53 -10.06
N LEU A 96 10.57 -14.25 -10.26
CA LEU A 96 11.27 -13.05 -9.77
C LEU A 96 10.96 -11.80 -10.62
N ARG A 97 9.68 -11.50 -10.82
CA ARG A 97 9.24 -10.29 -11.54
C ARG A 97 8.88 -9.19 -10.54
N VAL A 98 9.75 -8.19 -10.44
CA VAL A 98 9.34 -6.87 -9.91
C VAL A 98 8.36 -6.26 -10.92
N PRO A 99 7.23 -5.71 -10.48
CA PRO A 99 6.34 -4.96 -11.36
C PRO A 99 7.13 -3.80 -11.98
N ARG A 100 7.50 -3.92 -13.26
CA ARG A 100 7.81 -2.73 -14.07
C ARG A 100 6.47 -2.08 -14.36
N THR A 101 6.26 -0.86 -13.90
CA THR A 101 5.12 -0.04 -14.26
C THR A 101 5.16 0.26 -15.77
N ARG A 102 4.62 -0.65 -16.57
CA ARG A 102 4.49 -0.46 -18.02
C ARG A 102 3.09 0.08 -18.29
N LYS A 103 3.00 1.36 -18.68
CA LYS A 103 1.82 1.93 -19.34
C LYS A 103 1.37 0.99 -20.46
N THR A 104 0.13 0.50 -20.40
CA THR A 104 -0.55 -0.09 -21.56
C THR A 104 -1.99 0.38 -21.62
N THR A 105 -2.27 1.22 -22.60
CA THR A 105 -3.61 1.44 -23.18
C THR A 105 -4.14 0.13 -23.78
N GLY A 106 -5.38 -0.23 -23.44
CA GLY A 106 -6.27 -0.96 -24.37
C GLY A 106 -6.68 -2.40 -24.02
N SER A 107 -7.88 -2.50 -23.42
CA SER A 107 -8.92 -3.53 -23.64
C SER A 107 -8.86 -4.90 -22.94
N ARG A 108 -9.52 -4.94 -21.78
CA ARG A 108 -10.53 -5.91 -21.28
C ARG A 108 -10.32 -7.42 -21.53
N SER A 109 -10.13 -8.16 -20.43
CA SER A 109 -11.06 -9.25 -20.02
C SER A 109 -10.84 -9.65 -18.56
N SER A 110 -11.96 -10.04 -17.93
CA SER A 110 -12.17 -10.67 -16.61
C SER A 110 -10.94 -11.17 -15.82
N SER A 111 -10.82 -10.71 -14.58
CA SER A 111 -10.79 -11.52 -13.35
C SER A 111 -10.08 -10.77 -12.21
N SER A 112 -10.74 -10.80 -11.05
CA SER A 112 -10.21 -10.65 -9.69
C SER A 112 -8.69 -10.47 -9.54
N GLY A 113 -8.27 -9.25 -9.22
CA GLY A 113 -6.94 -8.89 -8.71
C GLY A 113 -7.09 -7.58 -7.95
N ALA A 114 -7.06 -7.61 -6.61
CA ALA A 114 -5.84 -7.56 -5.80
C ALA A 114 -5.21 -6.17 -5.86
N PHE A 115 -5.79 -5.24 -5.09
CA PHE A 115 -5.10 -4.08 -4.56
C PHE A 115 -4.14 -4.58 -3.48
N ALA A 116 -2.85 -4.58 -3.76
CA ALA A 116 -1.81 -4.75 -2.75
C ALA A 116 -0.59 -3.95 -3.22
N ASP A 117 -0.68 -2.64 -3.03
CA ASP A 117 0.44 -1.72 -3.04
C ASP A 117 0.18 -0.80 -1.85
N ASP A 118 1.02 -0.94 -0.81
CA ASP A 118 1.24 0.03 0.27
C ASP A 118 -0.02 0.74 0.79
N ASP A 119 -0.80 0.11 1.67
CA ASP A 119 -1.99 0.71 2.30
C ASP A 119 -1.61 1.75 3.38
N ALA A 120 -0.45 2.39 3.23
CA ALA A 120 -0.06 3.55 4.00
C ALA A 120 -0.97 4.72 3.56
N THR A 121 -2.10 4.85 4.25
CA THR A 121 -3.08 5.88 3.94
C THR A 121 -2.47 7.23 4.29
N HIS A 122 -2.10 8.01 3.29
CA HIS A 122 -1.56 9.35 3.49
C HIS A 122 -2.70 10.29 3.88
N LEU A 123 -2.85 10.55 5.17
CA LEU A 123 -3.83 11.48 5.71
C LEU A 123 -3.22 12.86 5.94
N SER A 124 -4.06 13.90 5.74
CA SER A 124 -3.73 15.24 6.19
C SER A 124 -3.73 15.31 7.73
N GLN A 125 -3.06 16.30 8.33
CA GLN A 125 -3.12 16.50 9.78
C GLN A 125 -4.57 16.70 10.27
N GLU A 126 -5.37 17.48 9.53
CA GLU A 126 -6.80 17.67 9.83
C GLU A 126 -7.59 16.36 9.74
N GLY A 127 -7.28 15.51 8.74
CA GLY A 127 -7.89 14.20 8.56
C GLY A 127 -7.60 13.25 9.71
N TYR A 128 -6.35 13.24 10.17
CA TYR A 128 -5.92 12.48 11.33
C TYR A 128 -6.66 12.94 12.60
N ASP A 129 -6.67 14.24 12.88
CA ASP A 129 -7.33 14.81 14.07
C ASP A 129 -8.84 14.49 14.05
N ARG A 130 -9.47 14.52 12.88
CA ARG A 130 -10.88 14.15 12.70
C ARG A 130 -11.14 12.68 12.98
N LEU A 131 -10.26 11.76 12.54
CA LEU A 131 -10.38 10.34 12.84
C LEU A 131 -10.21 10.06 14.34
N VAL A 132 -9.23 10.70 14.98
CA VAL A 132 -9.03 10.61 16.44
C VAL A 132 -10.28 11.06 17.19
N SER A 133 -10.85 12.22 16.83
CA SER A 133 -12.06 12.73 17.47
C SER A 133 -13.26 11.78 17.28
N GLN A 134 -13.42 11.16 16.10
CA GLN A 134 -14.48 10.17 15.88
C GLN A 134 -14.30 8.94 16.75
N VAL A 135 -13.07 8.43 16.90
CA VAL A 135 -12.78 7.29 17.79
C VAL A 135 -13.11 7.63 19.25
N GLU A 136 -12.80 8.85 19.70
CA GLU A 136 -13.14 9.29 21.07
C GLU A 136 -14.65 9.34 21.30
N VAL A 137 -15.42 9.88 20.35
CA VAL A 137 -16.89 9.91 20.43
C VAL A 137 -17.45 8.49 20.53
N LEU A 138 -17.00 7.56 19.68
CA LEU A 138 -17.45 6.17 19.70
C LEU A 138 -17.06 5.44 20.99
N LYS A 139 -15.89 5.75 21.57
CA LYS A 139 -15.49 5.23 22.89
C LYS A 139 -16.41 5.74 24.02
N GLY A 140 -16.90 6.97 23.91
CA GLY A 140 -17.93 7.50 24.79
C GLY A 140 -19.26 6.74 24.65
N GLU A 141 -19.72 6.52 23.42
CA GLU A 141 -20.93 5.74 23.15
C GLU A 141 -20.83 4.30 23.66
N ARG A 142 -19.65 3.67 23.57
CA ARG A 142 -19.40 2.33 24.12
C ARG A 142 -19.74 2.24 25.62
N ILE A 143 -19.43 3.28 26.41
CA ILE A 143 -19.74 3.31 27.84
C ILE A 143 -21.25 3.31 28.04
N SER A 144 -21.99 4.14 27.28
CA SER A 144 -23.45 4.17 27.33
C SER A 144 -24.08 2.82 26.98
N ILE A 145 -23.53 2.11 25.98
CA ILE A 145 -24.04 0.80 25.57
C ILE A 145 -23.81 -0.27 26.64
N VAL A 146 -22.68 -0.22 27.35
CA VAL A 146 -22.41 -1.13 28.46
C VAL A 146 -23.42 -0.92 29.59
N GLU A 147 -23.77 0.33 29.90
CA GLU A 147 -24.84 0.65 30.86
C GLU A 147 -26.22 0.17 30.39
N ASP A 148 -26.54 0.33 29.10
CA ASP A 148 -27.78 -0.19 28.50
C ASP A 148 -27.86 -1.72 28.62
N ILE A 149 -26.76 -2.43 28.32
CA ILE A 149 -26.67 -3.89 28.48
C ILE A 149 -26.86 -4.26 29.95
N ARG A 150 -26.17 -3.59 30.87
CA ARG A 150 -26.26 -3.85 32.30
C ARG A 150 -27.71 -3.68 32.79
N ARG A 151 -28.37 -2.60 32.42
CA ARG A 151 -29.78 -2.34 32.76
C ARG A 151 -30.71 -3.38 32.14
N ALA A 152 -30.48 -3.79 30.90
CA ALA A 152 -31.26 -4.83 30.25
C ALA A 152 -31.05 -6.22 30.90
N MET A 153 -29.85 -6.50 31.44
CA MET A 153 -29.54 -7.75 32.14
C MET A 153 -30.16 -7.87 33.53
N GLU A 154 -30.53 -6.74 34.16
CA GLU A 154 -31.26 -6.73 35.43
C GLU A 154 -32.72 -7.18 35.26
N ASP A 155 -33.22 -7.19 34.02
CA ASP A 155 -34.55 -7.69 33.67
C ASP A 155 -34.54 -9.22 33.62
N LYS A 156 -35.33 -9.86 34.50
CA LYS A 156 -35.23 -11.31 34.82
C LYS A 156 -35.87 -12.23 33.79
N ASP A 157 -36.43 -11.69 32.71
CA ASP A 157 -37.01 -12.47 31.62
C ASP A 157 -36.04 -12.57 30.44
N PHE A 158 -35.09 -13.51 30.55
CA PHE A 158 -34.02 -13.69 29.57
C PHE A 158 -34.48 -14.34 28.25
N ARG A 159 -35.71 -14.86 28.19
CA ARG A 159 -36.18 -15.64 27.03
C ARG A 159 -36.66 -14.78 25.86
N GLU A 160 -37.06 -13.53 26.11
CA GLU A 160 -37.53 -12.58 25.08
C GLU A 160 -37.04 -11.14 25.33
N ASN A 161 -35.81 -10.97 25.83
CA ASN A 161 -35.28 -9.64 26.12
C ASN A 161 -34.77 -8.92 24.86
N ALA A 162 -35.71 -8.42 24.05
CA ALA A 162 -35.42 -7.62 22.86
C ALA A 162 -34.51 -6.40 23.15
N PRO A 163 -34.64 -5.68 24.29
CA PRO A 163 -33.69 -4.64 24.68
C PRO A 163 -32.24 -5.13 24.81
N LEU A 164 -32.03 -6.31 25.41
CA LEU A 164 -30.69 -6.90 25.57
C LEU A 164 -30.08 -7.29 24.23
N GLU A 165 -30.87 -7.89 23.33
CA GLU A 165 -30.42 -8.27 21.99
C GLU A 165 -30.04 -7.02 21.18
N ALA A 166 -30.89 -5.99 21.19
CA ALA A 166 -30.61 -4.72 20.52
C ALA A 166 -29.38 -3.99 21.09
N ALA A 167 -29.14 -4.08 22.40
CA ALA A 167 -27.96 -3.49 23.02
C ALA A 167 -26.67 -4.24 22.64
N LYS A 168 -26.70 -5.58 22.57
CA LYS A 168 -25.59 -6.41 22.08
C LYS A 168 -25.29 -6.19 20.60
N GLU A 169 -26.31 -6.03 19.77
CA GLU A 169 -26.13 -5.70 18.36
C GLU A 169 -25.48 -4.32 18.21
N ARG A 170 -26.00 -3.30 18.92
CA ARG A 170 -25.38 -1.96 18.95
C ARG A 170 -23.93 -2.01 19.42
N GLN A 171 -23.62 -2.80 20.44
CA GLN A 171 -22.24 -3.03 20.90
C GLN A 171 -21.36 -3.57 19.77
N GLY A 172 -21.83 -4.60 19.04
CA GLY A 172 -21.10 -5.19 17.93
C GLY A 172 -20.81 -4.19 16.80
N ILE A 173 -21.80 -3.36 16.45
CA ILE A 173 -21.65 -2.32 15.41
C ILE A 173 -20.60 -1.28 15.83
N ILE A 174 -20.67 -0.79 17.07
CA ILE A 174 -19.73 0.22 17.56
C ILE A 174 -18.31 -0.34 17.68
N GLU A 175 -18.15 -1.55 18.21
CA GLU A 175 -16.83 -2.22 18.29
C GLU A 175 -16.22 -2.45 16.90
N SER A 176 -17.04 -2.82 15.91
CA SER A 176 -16.57 -2.96 14.52
C SER A 176 -16.07 -1.62 13.96
N LYS A 177 -16.82 -0.53 14.16
CA LYS A 177 -16.45 0.81 13.69
C LYS A 177 -15.19 1.33 14.38
N ILE A 178 -15.07 1.14 15.70
CA ILE A 178 -13.86 1.54 16.44
C ILE A 178 -12.66 0.81 15.88
N ARG A 179 -12.76 -0.51 15.66
CA ARG A 179 -11.66 -1.32 15.13
C ARG A 179 -11.23 -0.88 13.73
N GLU A 180 -12.18 -0.57 12.86
CA GLU A 180 -11.91 -0.06 11.51
C GLU A 180 -11.15 1.27 11.56
N LEU A 181 -11.66 2.24 12.33
CA LEU A 181 -11.03 3.56 12.47
C LEU A 181 -9.65 3.48 13.17
N GLU A 182 -9.49 2.60 14.15
CA GLU A 182 -8.18 2.37 14.80
C GLU A 182 -7.19 1.70 13.84
N ALA A 183 -7.62 0.76 13.01
CA ALA A 183 -6.78 0.17 11.98
C ALA A 183 -6.33 1.22 10.95
N ASP A 184 -7.24 2.12 10.57
CA ASP A 184 -6.93 3.25 9.67
C ASP A 184 -5.94 4.24 10.31
N LEU A 185 -6.06 4.52 11.61
CA LEU A 185 -5.10 5.38 12.32
C LEU A 185 -3.71 4.75 12.42
N VAL A 186 -3.62 3.42 12.52
CA VAL A 186 -2.34 2.69 12.57
C VAL A 186 -1.64 2.66 11.22
N SER A 187 -2.41 2.57 10.12
CA SER A 187 -1.87 2.62 8.76
C SER A 187 -1.64 4.05 8.25
N ALA A 188 -2.17 5.06 8.94
CA ALA A 188 -2.07 6.46 8.54
C ALA A 188 -0.65 7.02 8.65
N VAL A 189 -0.10 7.51 7.54
CA VAL A 189 1.14 8.30 7.53
C VAL A 189 0.78 9.77 7.41
N VAL A 190 0.88 10.51 8.53
CA VAL A 190 0.57 11.95 8.59
C VAL A 190 1.60 12.75 7.81
N MET A 191 1.17 13.40 6.72
CA MET A 191 2.03 14.28 5.94
C MET A 191 2.07 15.68 6.57
N GLN A 192 3.15 16.01 7.28
CA GLN A 192 3.34 17.35 7.86
C GLN A 192 3.51 18.42 6.77
N THR A 193 2.62 19.41 6.81
CA THR A 193 2.66 20.63 6.00
C THR A 193 3.66 21.65 6.57
N GLY A 194 4.96 21.31 6.58
CA GLY A 194 5.95 22.12 7.30
C GLY A 194 7.22 22.51 6.53
N ARG A 195 7.61 21.79 5.47
CA ARG A 195 8.89 22.05 4.81
C ARG A 195 8.69 22.73 3.46
N ARG A 196 8.97 24.05 3.45
CA ARG A 196 9.20 24.86 2.24
C ARG A 196 10.43 24.33 1.50
N THR A 197 10.26 23.24 0.77
CA THR A 197 11.28 22.77 -0.18
C THR A 197 11.11 23.54 -1.49
N ALA A 198 12.23 23.93 -2.12
CA ALA A 198 12.34 24.91 -3.20
C ALA A 198 11.61 24.59 -4.52
N GLN A 199 10.73 23.58 -4.54
CA GLN A 199 9.82 23.26 -5.64
C GLN A 199 8.46 22.98 -5.01
N GLN A 200 7.56 23.96 -5.02
CA GLN A 200 6.18 23.77 -4.56
C GLN A 200 5.50 22.82 -5.54
N LYS A 201 5.44 21.54 -5.18
CA LYS A 201 4.69 20.51 -5.89
C LYS A 201 3.39 20.26 -5.14
N ALA A 202 2.33 20.01 -5.90
CA ALA A 202 1.05 19.60 -5.35
C ALA A 202 1.17 18.20 -4.74
N VAL A 203 1.02 18.12 -3.42
CA VAL A 203 1.06 16.88 -2.63
C VAL A 203 -0.26 16.72 -1.87
N VAL A 204 -0.50 15.54 -1.29
CA VAL A 204 -1.64 15.32 -0.38
C VAL A 204 -1.56 16.33 0.78
N GLY A 205 -2.70 16.94 1.12
CA GLY A 205 -2.80 18.02 2.11
C GLY A 205 -2.54 19.42 1.54
N ALA A 206 -2.04 19.56 0.31
CA ALA A 206 -1.76 20.88 -0.27
C ALA A 206 -3.04 21.58 -0.77
N LYS A 207 -3.12 22.89 -0.50
CA LYS A 207 -4.14 23.81 -0.97
C LYS A 207 -3.68 24.51 -2.26
N LEU A 208 -4.37 24.23 -3.36
CA LEU A 208 -4.10 24.73 -4.70
C LEU A 208 -5.07 25.85 -5.04
N THR A 209 -4.55 26.98 -5.52
CA THR A 209 -5.35 28.02 -6.16
C THR A 209 -5.21 27.88 -7.67
N LEU A 210 -6.30 27.53 -8.32
CA LEU A 210 -6.39 27.33 -9.76
C LEU A 210 -7.12 28.49 -10.42
N LYS A 211 -6.75 28.80 -11.65
CA LYS A 211 -7.47 29.73 -12.52
C LYS A 211 -8.01 28.98 -13.73
N ASP A 212 -9.32 29.06 -13.94
CA ASP A 212 -9.96 28.54 -15.14
C ASP A 212 -9.58 29.42 -16.33
N MET A 213 -9.00 28.83 -17.38
CA MET A 213 -8.61 29.56 -18.58
C MET A 213 -9.78 29.97 -19.45
N ASN A 214 -10.91 29.26 -19.37
CA ASN A 214 -12.10 29.57 -20.17
C ASN A 214 -12.94 30.67 -19.54
N SER A 215 -13.13 30.62 -18.22
CA SER A 215 -13.97 31.59 -17.50
C SER A 215 -13.20 32.69 -16.76
N GLY A 216 -11.88 32.53 -16.60
CA GLY A 216 -11.03 33.43 -15.81
C GLY A 216 -11.25 33.35 -14.30
N LYS A 217 -12.18 32.49 -13.82
CA LYS A 217 -12.52 32.37 -12.41
C LYS A 217 -11.42 31.64 -11.64
N LYS A 218 -11.19 32.08 -10.40
CA LYS A 218 -10.28 31.42 -9.47
C LYS A 218 -11.05 30.42 -8.61
N VAL A 219 -10.50 29.22 -8.47
CA VAL A 219 -11.07 28.14 -7.66
C VAL A 219 -9.97 27.62 -6.73
N VAL A 220 -10.35 27.28 -5.51
CA VAL A 220 -9.43 26.78 -4.50
C VAL A 220 -9.79 25.34 -4.18
N TYR A 221 -8.83 24.43 -4.34
CA TYR A 221 -9.00 23.03 -3.99
C TYR A 221 -7.94 22.57 -3.00
N THR A 222 -8.29 21.64 -2.14
CA THR A 222 -7.36 20.96 -1.24
C THR A 222 -7.27 19.50 -1.67
N LEU A 223 -6.07 19.03 -1.99
CA LEU A 223 -5.85 17.64 -2.33
C LEU A 223 -5.89 16.80 -1.06
N VAL A 224 -6.78 15.82 -0.99
CA VAL A 224 -6.95 14.95 0.18
C VAL A 224 -7.14 13.51 -0.26
N ASP A 225 -7.09 12.56 0.68
CA ASP A 225 -7.42 11.17 0.40
C ASP A 225 -8.90 10.99 0.02
N VAL A 226 -9.26 9.85 -0.60
CA VAL A 226 -10.66 9.48 -0.94
C VAL A 226 -11.59 9.62 0.26
N ARG A 227 -11.12 9.23 1.45
CA ARG A 227 -11.92 9.20 2.68
C ARG A 227 -12.27 10.60 3.20
N GLU A 228 -11.45 11.59 2.88
CA GLU A 228 -11.61 12.99 3.29
C GLU A 228 -12.25 13.86 2.19
N ALA A 229 -12.49 13.29 1.01
CA ALA A 229 -12.91 14.04 -0.15
C ALA A 229 -14.33 14.57 0.00
N ASP A 230 -14.48 15.87 -0.23
CA ASP A 230 -15.75 16.57 -0.23
C ASP A 230 -15.68 17.70 -1.26
N ALA A 231 -16.26 17.44 -2.44
CA ALA A 231 -16.27 18.38 -3.54
C ALA A 231 -17.00 19.69 -3.21
N SER A 232 -17.93 19.67 -2.23
CA SER A 232 -18.70 20.85 -1.84
C SER A 232 -17.87 21.86 -1.03
N SER A 233 -16.95 21.36 -0.19
CA SER A 233 -15.97 22.17 0.55
C SER A 233 -14.66 22.40 -0.21
N GLY A 234 -14.56 21.93 -1.45
CA GLY A 234 -13.35 22.04 -2.27
C GLY A 234 -12.25 21.05 -1.87
N LYS A 235 -12.55 20.00 -1.11
CA LYS A 235 -11.65 18.90 -0.80
C LYS A 235 -11.74 17.84 -1.90
N ILE A 236 -10.69 17.71 -2.71
CA ILE A 236 -10.69 16.85 -3.90
C ILE A 236 -9.80 15.64 -3.63
N SER A 237 -10.35 14.44 -3.85
CA SER A 237 -9.58 13.19 -3.75
C SER A 237 -8.43 13.17 -4.76
N THR A 238 -7.25 12.73 -4.33
CA THR A 238 -6.10 12.41 -5.19
C THR A 238 -6.41 11.40 -6.30
N VAL A 239 -7.40 10.54 -6.09
CA VAL A 239 -7.80 9.47 -7.03
C VAL A 239 -8.83 9.96 -8.05
N SER A 240 -9.41 11.15 -7.84
CA SER A 240 -10.37 11.75 -8.78
C SER A 240 -9.67 12.22 -10.08
N PRO A 241 -10.40 12.36 -11.20
CA PRO A 241 -9.83 12.90 -12.44
C PRO A 241 -9.21 14.29 -12.27
N VAL A 242 -9.79 15.11 -11.38
CA VAL A 242 -9.29 16.44 -11.07
C VAL A 242 -8.05 16.36 -10.17
N GLY A 243 -8.10 15.61 -9.08
CA GLY A 243 -7.00 15.50 -8.13
C GLY A 243 -5.77 14.81 -8.72
N SER A 244 -5.96 13.76 -9.52
CA SER A 244 -4.85 13.05 -10.19
C SER A 244 -4.15 13.90 -11.24
N ALA A 245 -4.88 14.77 -11.94
CA ALA A 245 -4.30 15.69 -12.92
C ALA A 245 -3.49 16.82 -12.26
N LEU A 246 -3.89 17.21 -11.05
CA LEU A 246 -3.23 18.24 -10.24
C LEU A 246 -2.06 17.70 -9.40
N MET A 247 -2.06 16.40 -9.09
CA MET A 247 -1.02 15.75 -8.31
C MET A 247 0.36 15.90 -8.95
N SER A 248 1.39 16.19 -8.14
CA SER A 248 2.79 16.37 -8.57
C SER A 248 3.06 17.53 -9.54
N ARG A 249 2.08 18.42 -9.77
CA ARG A 249 2.22 19.61 -10.60
C ARG A 249 2.82 20.78 -9.83
N SER A 250 3.46 21.70 -10.56
CA SER A 250 4.13 22.89 -9.99
C SER A 250 3.32 24.16 -10.22
N VAL A 251 3.62 25.21 -9.44
CA VAL A 251 3.08 26.56 -9.68
C VAL A 251 3.45 27.02 -11.11
N GLY A 252 2.47 27.55 -11.84
CA GLY A 252 2.61 28.03 -13.21
C GLY A 252 2.31 27.00 -14.30
N GLU A 253 2.08 25.73 -13.95
CA GLU A 253 1.69 24.72 -14.92
C GLU A 253 0.21 24.81 -15.33
N GLU A 254 -0.05 24.57 -16.61
CA GLU A 254 -1.38 24.42 -17.19
C GLU A 254 -1.78 22.93 -17.22
N VAL A 255 -2.99 22.64 -16.79
CA VAL A 255 -3.54 21.29 -16.65
C VAL A 255 -4.87 21.22 -17.38
N ALA A 256 -4.94 20.35 -18.38
CA ALA A 256 -6.18 20.00 -19.07
C ALA A 256 -6.77 18.73 -18.46
N ILE A 257 -7.99 18.82 -17.94
CA ILE A 257 -8.68 17.76 -17.22
C ILE A 257 -9.93 17.37 -18.01
N ASN A 258 -10.00 16.11 -18.44
CA ASN A 258 -11.19 15.58 -19.07
C ASN A 258 -12.20 15.14 -18.00
N VAL A 259 -13.29 15.88 -17.88
CA VAL A 259 -14.44 15.51 -17.04
C VAL A 259 -15.62 15.11 -17.93
N PRO A 260 -16.61 14.35 -17.42
CA PRO A 260 -17.76 13.92 -18.22
C PRO A 260 -18.56 15.08 -18.86
N LYS A 261 -18.47 16.30 -18.29
CA LYS A 261 -19.14 17.51 -18.79
C LYS A 261 -18.30 18.31 -19.80
N GLY A 262 -17.09 17.87 -20.15
CA GLY A 262 -16.18 18.55 -21.08
C GLY A 262 -14.73 18.60 -20.60
N THR A 263 -13.85 19.28 -21.33
CA THR A 263 -12.46 19.50 -20.93
C THR A 263 -12.34 20.81 -20.16
N LEU A 264 -11.81 20.73 -18.94
CA LEU A 264 -11.51 21.89 -18.08
C LEU A 264 -10.03 22.21 -18.16
N ASN A 265 -9.69 23.48 -18.43
CA ASN A 265 -8.30 23.95 -18.49
C ASN A 265 -8.03 24.85 -17.29
N TYR A 266 -7.11 24.43 -16.42
CA TYR A 266 -6.73 25.16 -15.22
C TYR A 266 -5.25 25.52 -15.23
N THR A 267 -4.92 26.72 -14.78
CA THR A 267 -3.54 27.13 -14.48
C THR A 267 -3.35 27.17 -12.97
N ILE A 268 -2.26 26.57 -12.45
CA ILE A 268 -1.94 26.59 -11.02
C ILE A 268 -1.28 27.92 -10.68
N GLU A 269 -1.99 28.83 -10.00
CA GLU A 269 -1.42 30.14 -9.61
C GLU A 269 -0.62 30.06 -8.31
N LYS A 270 -1.06 29.22 -7.36
CA LYS A 270 -0.44 29.14 -6.04
C LYS A 270 -0.64 27.77 -5.43
N ILE A 271 0.42 27.28 -4.77
CA ILE A 271 0.37 26.10 -3.92
C ILE A 271 0.71 26.56 -2.49
N SER A 272 -0.19 26.29 -1.57
CA SER A 272 0.04 26.45 -0.14
C SER A 272 0.04 25.07 0.48
N THR A 273 1.13 24.71 1.13
CA THR A 273 1.23 23.49 1.93
C THR A 273 1.00 23.89 3.37
#